data_AF-A0A920EC06-F1
#
_entry.id   AF-A0A920EC06-F1
#
_cell.length_a   1.000
_cell.length_b   1.000
_cell.length_c   1.000
_cell.angle_alpha   90.00
_cell.angle_beta   90.00
_cell.angle_gamma   90.00
#
_symmetry.space_group_name_H-M   'P 1'
#
loop_
_entity.id
_entity.type
_entity.pdbx_description
1 polymer ?
#
loop_
_entity_poly.entity_id
_entity_poly.type
_entity_poly.pdbx_seq_one_letter_code
_entity_poly.pdbx_strand_id
1 'polypeptide(L)'
;MWNWLVSALGSEATVVLFDGSPFHPQPSALFDMADELGVTLFGVSAKYIDACAKAGLKPIETHKLSTLKTICSTGSTLIPESFEYVYQNIKRDVHLQSMSGGTDLCGCLVAGDPTGPVNKGKYRRLL
;
A
#
# COMPACT_ATOMS: atom_id res chain seq x y z
N MET A 1 -2.60 10.16 7.56
CA MET A 1 -3.49 9.67 6.50
C MET A 1 -4.94 9.49 6.92
N TRP A 2 -5.30 9.49 8.22
CA TRP A 2 -6.70 9.31 8.64
C TRP A 2 -7.66 10.37 8.04
N ASN A 3 -7.29 11.66 8.07
CA ASN A 3 -8.09 12.73 7.46
C ASN A 3 -8.35 12.51 5.95
N TRP A 4 -7.38 11.96 5.23
CA TRP A 4 -7.51 11.70 3.78
C TRP A 4 -8.45 10.52 3.49
N LEU A 5 -8.48 9.51 4.38
CA LEU A 5 -9.45 8.42 4.29
C LEU A 5 -10.89 8.91 4.41
N VAL A 6 -11.16 9.91 5.26
CA VAL A 6 -12.50 10.49 5.40
C VAL A 6 -12.98 11.10 4.07
N SER A 7 -12.08 11.75 3.33
CA SER A 7 -12.42 12.32 2.01
C SER A 7 -12.81 11.26 0.98
N ALA A 8 -12.38 10.01 1.12
CA ALA A 8 -12.75 8.93 0.21
C ALA A 8 -14.26 8.61 0.25
N LEU A 9 -14.93 8.90 1.37
CA LEU A 9 -16.38 8.77 1.49
C LEU A 9 -17.11 9.70 0.51
N GLY A 10 -16.52 10.87 0.20
CA GLY A 10 -17.06 11.79 -0.81
C GLY A 10 -16.96 11.27 -2.25
N SER A 11 -16.22 10.18 -2.47
CA SER A 11 -16.14 9.47 -3.75
C SER A 11 -16.96 8.18 -3.76
N GLU A 12 -17.91 8.03 -2.82
CA GLU A 12 -18.74 6.84 -2.63
C GLU A 12 -17.93 5.55 -2.36
N ALA A 13 -16.69 5.70 -1.89
CA ALA A 13 -15.83 4.58 -1.56
C ALA A 13 -16.14 4.04 -0.16
N THR A 14 -15.98 2.73 0.02
CA THR A 14 -15.99 2.11 1.35
C THR A 14 -14.61 2.27 2.00
N VAL A 15 -14.59 2.76 3.25
CA VAL A 15 -13.36 2.88 4.05
C VAL A 15 -13.27 1.72 5.03
N VAL A 16 -12.16 0.98 4.97
CA VAL A 16 -11.82 -0.05 5.96
C VAL A 16 -10.94 0.60 7.03
N LEU A 17 -11.37 0.50 8.29
CA LEU A 17 -10.62 0.98 9.44
C LEU A 17 -10.06 -0.21 10.21
N PHE A 18 -8.78 -0.13 10.55
CA PHE A 18 -8.07 -1.12 11.34
C PHE A 18 -7.55 -0.48 12.62
N ASP A 19 -7.92 -1.06 13.76
CA ASP A 19 -7.45 -0.68 15.08
C ASP A 19 -6.70 -1.85 15.71
N GLY A 20 -5.37 -1.79 15.69
CA GLY A 20 -4.53 -2.86 16.21
C GLY A 20 -3.09 -2.80 15.72
N SER A 21 -2.31 -3.80 16.13
CA SER A 21 -0.96 -4.02 15.60
C SER A 21 -1.06 -4.75 14.26
N PRO A 22 -0.35 -4.30 13.21
CA PRO A 22 -0.43 -4.91 11.88
C PRO A 22 0.18 -6.33 11.81
N PHE A 23 0.83 -6.79 12.89
CA PHE A 23 1.40 -8.13 13.01
C PHE A 23 0.70 -9.00 14.07
N HIS A 24 -0.46 -8.57 14.58
CA HIS A 24 -1.27 -9.30 15.54
C HIS A 24 -2.67 -9.55 14.95
N PRO A 25 -3.31 -10.72 15.16
CA PRO A 25 -2.84 -11.89 15.93
C PRO A 25 -1.69 -12.66 15.28
N GLN A 26 -1.47 -12.44 13.99
CA GLN A 26 -0.37 -13.03 13.24
C GLN A 26 0.19 -12.02 12.22
N PRO A 27 1.42 -12.22 11.70
CA PRO A 27 2.04 -11.29 10.78
C PRO A 27 1.24 -11.01 9.49
N SER A 28 0.39 -11.95 9.06
CA SER A 28 -0.47 -11.81 7.87
C SER A 28 -1.77 -11.04 8.11
N ALA A 29 -2.07 -10.58 9.33
CA ALA A 29 -3.40 -10.07 9.71
C ALA A 29 -3.96 -9.00 8.76
N LEU A 30 -3.14 -8.05 8.29
CA LEU A 30 -3.62 -7.04 7.34
C LEU A 30 -3.91 -7.61 5.95
N PHE A 31 -3.17 -8.63 5.51
CA PHE A 31 -3.43 -9.32 4.24
C PHE A 31 -4.67 -10.22 4.33
N ASP A 32 -4.88 -10.88 5.47
CA ASP A 32 -6.09 -11.65 5.76
C ASP A 32 -7.33 -10.76 5.60
N MET A 33 -7.33 -9.61 6.28
CA MET A 33 -8.40 -8.61 6.20
C MET A 33 -8.56 -8.02 4.79
N ALA A 34 -7.44 -7.75 4.09
CA ALA A 34 -7.51 -7.20 2.74
C ALA A 34 -8.17 -8.17 1.75
N ASP A 35 -7.89 -9.47 1.87
CA ASP A 35 -8.49 -10.50 1.03
C ASP A 35 -9.95 -10.77 1.41
N GLU A 36 -10.26 -10.85 2.71
CA GLU A 36 -11.62 -11.08 3.22
C GLU A 36 -12.59 -9.94 2.85
N LEU A 37 -12.15 -8.69 3.02
CA LEU A 37 -12.99 -7.51 2.78
C LEU A 37 -12.97 -7.03 1.33
N GLY A 38 -12.20 -7.69 0.46
CA GLY A 38 -12.11 -7.31 -0.95
C GLY A 38 -11.49 -5.92 -1.17
N VAL A 39 -10.45 -5.58 -0.40
CA VAL A 39 -9.76 -4.28 -0.50
C VAL A 39 -9.21 -4.08 -1.91
N THR A 40 -9.42 -2.88 -2.46
CA THR A 40 -8.98 -2.52 -3.82
C THR A 40 -7.76 -1.59 -3.84
N LEU A 41 -7.63 -0.75 -2.81
CA LEU A 41 -6.49 0.13 -2.57
C LEU A 41 -5.96 -0.12 -1.15
N PHE A 42 -4.72 -0.59 -1.05
CA PHE A 42 -4.09 -0.91 0.21
C PHE A 42 -2.98 0.09 0.55
N GLY A 43 -3.29 1.00 1.48
CA GLY A 43 -2.36 2.04 1.94
C GLY A 43 -1.58 1.61 3.17
N VAL A 44 -0.25 1.53 3.06
CA VAL A 44 0.66 1.11 4.14
C VAL A 44 1.91 2.00 4.22
N SER A 45 2.77 1.78 5.20
CA SER A 45 4.08 2.45 5.26
C SER A 45 5.15 1.63 4.55
N ALA A 46 6.20 2.29 4.03
CA ALA A 46 7.35 1.57 3.49
C ALA A 46 8.04 0.69 4.56
N LYS A 47 8.03 1.13 5.83
CA LYS A 47 8.51 0.34 6.98
C LYS A 47 7.70 -0.94 7.19
N TYR A 48 6.39 -0.91 6.96
CA TYR A 48 5.56 -2.12 7.04
C TYR A 48 5.95 -3.13 5.95
N ILE A 49 6.16 -2.66 4.71
CA ILE A 49 6.60 -3.54 3.60
C ILE A 49 7.96 -4.17 3.90
N ASP A 50 8.92 -3.38 4.40
CA ASP A 50 10.23 -3.89 4.82
C ASP A 50 10.12 -4.92 5.97
N ALA A 51 9.26 -4.66 6.95
CA ALA A 51 9.01 -5.60 8.04
C ALA A 51 8.35 -6.90 7.55
N CYS A 52 7.44 -6.85 6.57
CA CYS A 52 6.87 -8.04 5.94
C CYS A 52 7.95 -8.87 5.23
N ALA A 53 8.85 -8.20 4.49
CA ALA A 53 9.97 -8.86 3.83
C ALA A 53 10.89 -9.56 4.82
N LYS A 54 11.25 -8.88 5.93
CA LYS A 54 12.07 -9.44 7.01
C LYS A 54 11.40 -10.60 7.74
N ALA A 55 10.08 -10.56 7.88
CA ALA A 55 9.29 -11.65 8.44
C ALA A 55 9.10 -12.83 7.47
N GLY A 56 9.60 -12.73 6.23
CA GLY A 56 9.47 -13.78 5.22
C GLY A 56 8.03 -13.98 4.73
N LEU A 57 7.17 -12.96 4.87
CA LEU A 57 5.79 -13.06 4.43
C LEU A 57 5.71 -13.18 2.91
N LYS A 58 4.85 -14.10 2.44
CA LYS A 58 4.56 -14.29 1.02
C LYS A 58 3.06 -14.40 0.75
N PRO A 59 2.31 -13.28 0.85
CA PRO A 59 0.88 -13.26 0.57
C PRO A 59 0.50 -13.85 -0.79
N ILE A 60 1.39 -13.79 -1.80
CA ILE A 60 1.14 -14.39 -3.11
C ILE A 60 0.96 -15.91 -3.07
N GLU A 61 1.48 -16.58 -2.05
CA GLU A 61 1.37 -18.04 -1.85
C GLU A 61 0.18 -18.39 -0.94
N THR A 62 -0.32 -17.44 -0.14
CA THR A 62 -1.31 -17.69 0.93
C THR A 62 -2.67 -17.02 0.72
N HIS A 63 -2.75 -15.97 -0.11
CA HIS A 63 -3.93 -15.14 -0.33
C HIS A 63 -4.25 -15.01 -1.81
N LYS A 64 -5.51 -14.76 -2.14
CA LYS A 64 -5.92 -14.51 -3.53
C LYS A 64 -5.63 -13.07 -3.94
N LEU A 65 -5.92 -12.12 -3.06
CA LEU A 65 -5.81 -10.66 -3.27
C LEU A 65 -6.39 -10.23 -4.62
N SER A 66 -7.48 -10.87 -5.03
CA SER A 66 -8.02 -10.76 -6.40
C SER A 66 -8.64 -9.39 -6.70
N THR A 67 -9.11 -8.69 -5.66
CA THR A 67 -9.66 -7.34 -5.74
C THR A 67 -8.59 -6.25 -5.65
N LEU A 68 -7.40 -6.58 -5.15
CA LEU A 68 -6.36 -5.62 -4.85
C LEU A 68 -5.72 -5.11 -6.15
N LYS A 69 -5.92 -3.83 -6.45
CA LYS A 69 -5.42 -3.18 -7.67
C LYS A 69 -4.23 -2.28 -7.40
N THR A 70 -4.21 -1.63 -6.24
CA THR A 70 -3.21 -0.61 -5.92
C THR A 70 -2.66 -0.81 -4.52
N ILE A 71 -1.34 -0.74 -4.40
CA ILE A 71 -0.66 -0.65 -3.10
C ILE A 71 0.03 0.71 -3.05
N CYS A 72 -0.28 1.49 -2.02
CA CYS A 72 0.35 2.78 -1.81
C CYS A 72 1.24 2.72 -0.56
N SER A 73 2.51 3.08 -0.69
CA SER A 73 3.41 3.27 0.45
C SER A 73 3.61 4.76 0.74
N THR A 74 3.55 5.17 2.00
CA THR A 74 3.80 6.56 2.43
C THR A 74 4.74 6.64 3.64
N GLY A 75 5.19 7.86 3.96
CA GLY A 75 5.98 8.22 5.14
C GLY A 75 7.49 8.20 4.93
N SER A 76 8.02 7.22 4.21
CA SER A 76 9.45 7.13 3.88
C SER A 76 9.66 6.55 2.48
N THR A 77 10.84 6.77 1.91
CA THR A 77 11.16 6.27 0.57
C THR A 77 11.19 4.76 0.51
N LEU A 78 10.39 4.22 -0.42
CA LEU A 78 10.40 2.80 -0.73
C LEU A 78 11.69 2.46 -1.48
N ILE A 79 12.54 1.66 -0.85
CA ILE A 79 13.82 1.23 -1.43
C ILE A 79 13.58 0.22 -2.57
N PRO A 80 14.50 0.10 -3.54
CA PRO A 80 14.35 -0.81 -4.69
C PRO A 80 14.05 -2.26 -4.30
N GLU A 81 14.64 -2.75 -3.22
CA GLU A 81 14.48 -4.11 -2.71
C GLU A 81 13.04 -4.34 -2.22
N SER A 82 12.47 -3.37 -1.49
CA SER A 82 11.07 -3.43 -1.06
C SER A 82 10.10 -3.36 -2.24
N PHE A 83 10.47 -2.64 -3.31
CA PHE A 83 9.68 -2.58 -4.53
C PHE A 83 9.63 -3.96 -5.21
N GLU A 84 10.77 -4.63 -5.34
CA GLU A 84 10.84 -5.99 -5.89
C GLU A 84 10.08 -6.99 -5.02
N TYR A 85 10.22 -6.86 -3.69
CA TYR A 85 9.50 -7.72 -2.74
C TYR A 85 7.99 -7.69 -2.96
N VAL A 86 7.39 -6.52 -3.20
CA VAL A 86 5.94 -6.40 -3.48
C VAL A 86 5.55 -7.26 -4.69
N TYR A 87 6.24 -7.11 -5.81
CA TYR A 87 5.88 -7.83 -7.04
C TYR A 87 6.15 -9.33 -6.97
N GLN A 88 7.22 -9.73 -6.28
CA GLN A 88 7.60 -11.13 -6.17
C GLN A 88 6.81 -11.90 -5.10
N ASN A 89 6.47 -11.27 -3.97
CA ASN A 89 5.98 -11.96 -2.78
C ASN A 89 4.58 -11.52 -2.34
N ILE A 90 4.09 -10.33 -2.73
CA ILE A 90 2.74 -9.87 -2.39
C ILE A 90 1.79 -10.11 -3.56
N LYS A 91 2.00 -9.43 -4.70
CA LYS A 91 1.16 -9.58 -5.91
C LYS A 91 1.87 -9.03 -7.14
N ARG A 92 1.81 -9.75 -8.27
CA ARG A 92 2.53 -9.41 -9.51
C ARG A 92 1.87 -8.30 -10.33
N ASP A 93 0.56 -8.20 -10.25
CA ASP A 93 -0.31 -7.36 -11.07
C ASP A 93 -0.98 -6.25 -10.23
N VAL A 94 -0.17 -5.50 -9.49
CA VAL A 94 -0.63 -4.33 -8.73
C VAL A 94 0.06 -3.05 -9.20
N HIS A 95 -0.67 -1.95 -9.10
CA HIS A 95 -0.08 -0.62 -9.19
C HIS A 95 0.58 -0.27 -7.85
N LEU A 96 1.91 -0.34 -7.79
CA LEU A 96 2.67 0.10 -6.62
C LEU A 96 3.01 1.59 -6.71
N GLN A 97 2.54 2.39 -5.74
CA GLN A 97 2.80 3.83 -5.66
C GLN A 97 3.58 4.19 -4.41
N SER A 98 4.76 4.79 -4.57
CA SER A 98 5.48 5.43 -3.47
C SER A 98 5.07 6.90 -3.39
N MET A 99 4.19 7.22 -2.44
CA MET A 99 3.65 8.56 -2.26
C MET A 99 4.44 9.31 -1.19
N SER A 100 4.70 10.59 -1.43
CA SER A 100 5.28 11.49 -0.44
C SER A 100 4.29 12.62 -0.18
N GLY A 101 3.79 12.67 1.05
CA GLY A 101 2.82 13.66 1.51
C GLY A 101 3.23 14.28 2.83
N GLY A 102 2.56 15.36 3.21
CA GLY A 102 2.81 16.09 4.45
C GLY A 102 1.51 16.45 5.14
N THR A 103 1.55 16.53 6.46
CA THR A 103 0.39 16.99 7.26
C THR A 103 -0.04 18.40 6.87
N ASP A 104 0.90 19.23 6.42
CA ASP A 104 0.68 20.61 5.98
C ASP A 104 -0.32 20.74 4.84
N LEU A 105 -0.45 19.71 4.01
CA LEU A 105 -1.34 19.72 2.83
C LEU A 105 -2.54 18.77 2.96
N CYS A 106 -2.60 17.98 4.03
CA CYS A 106 -3.55 16.86 4.14
C CYS A 106 -3.56 15.97 2.87
N GLY A 107 -2.41 15.83 2.20
CA GLY A 107 -2.32 15.30 0.84
C GLY A 107 -0.89 14.95 0.43
N CYS A 108 -0.72 14.63 -0.85
CA CYS A 108 0.57 14.22 -1.42
C CYS A 108 1.20 15.35 -2.24
N LEU A 109 2.48 15.65 -1.98
CA LEU A 109 3.33 16.49 -2.84
C LEU A 109 3.73 15.74 -4.11
N VAL A 110 3.88 14.42 -4.00
CA VAL A 110 4.13 13.51 -5.11
C VAL A 110 3.21 12.30 -4.98
N ALA A 111 2.39 12.08 -6.01
CA ALA A 111 1.52 10.91 -6.16
C ALA A 111 1.91 10.11 -7.42
N GLY A 112 1.45 8.87 -7.52
CA GLY A 112 1.65 8.06 -8.73
C GLY A 112 0.67 8.46 -9.84
N ASP A 113 1.06 8.23 -11.09
CA ASP A 113 0.21 8.37 -12.27
C ASP A 113 -0.51 7.04 -12.53
N PRO A 114 -1.83 6.93 -12.33
CA PRO A 114 -2.58 5.69 -12.53
C PRO A 114 -2.55 5.15 -13.97
N THR A 115 -2.15 5.97 -14.95
CA THR A 115 -2.11 5.63 -16.39
C THR A 115 -0.70 5.34 -16.92
N GLY A 116 0.34 5.60 -16.12
CA GLY A 116 1.74 5.47 -16.52
C GLY A 116 2.42 4.18 -16.04
N PRO A 117 3.56 3.78 -16.64
CA PRO A 117 4.33 2.63 -16.19
C PRO A 117 4.99 2.89 -14.82
N VAL A 118 4.96 1.89 -13.95
CA VAL A 118 5.51 1.93 -12.59
C VAL A 118 7.04 1.69 -12.65
N ASN A 119 7.84 2.72 -12.30
CA ASN A 119 9.31 2.69 -12.41
C ASN A 119 9.99 2.54 -11.04
N LYS A 120 10.89 1.55 -10.91
CA LYS A 120 11.68 1.31 -9.69
C LYS A 120 12.46 2.55 -9.27
N GLY A 121 12.33 2.97 -8.01
CA GLY A 121 13.20 3.98 -7.37
C GLY A 121 13.07 5.41 -7.88
N LYS A 122 12.03 5.77 -8.66
CA LYS A 122 11.80 7.15 -9.10
C LYS A 122 10.45 7.67 -8.60
N TYR A 123 10.50 8.73 -7.80
CA TYR A 123 9.38 9.65 -7.63
C TYR A 123 9.25 10.48 -8.91
N ARG A 124 8.12 10.42 -9.63
CA ARG A 124 7.90 11.35 -10.74
C ARG A 124 7.28 12.63 -10.19
N ARG A 125 8.11 13.67 -10.11
CA ARG A 125 7.72 15.04 -9.75
C ARG A 125 6.55 15.49 -10.64
N LEU A 126 5.39 15.79 -10.05
CA LEU A 126 4.40 16.65 -10.68
C LEU A 126 4.85 18.09 -10.41
N LEU A 127 5.61 18.63 -11.36
CA LEU A 127 5.87 20.04 -11.70
C LEU A 127 7.00 20.06 -12.73
#